data_AF-A0A1H1XKC5-F1
#
_entry.id   AF-A0A1H1XKC5-F1
#
_cell.length_a   1.000
_cell.length_b   1.000
_cell.length_c   1.000
_cell.angle_alpha   90.00
_cell.angle_beta   90.00
_cell.angle_gamma   90.00
#
_symmetry.space_group_name_H-M   'P 1'
#
loop_
_entity.id
_entity.type
_entity.pdbx_description
1 polymer ?
#
loop_
_entity_poly.entity_id
_entity_poly.type
_entity_poly.pdbx_seq_one_letter_code
_entity_poly.pdbx_strand_id
1 'polypeptide(L)'
;MVSHFEWAAIGLILFGMVLPFWTLTVIALRRASKEPRRGEVPASERVLRYNAIMDYLHRACRKGPAEGQSGASFIAAVRELRNYPEHRDLTVLFLEEINVSGTGKFNELAKREIRAAEEYLLALKEDA
;
A
#
# COMPACT_ATOMS: atom_id res chain seq x y z
N MET A 1 44.60 -38.62 14.20
CA MET A 1 43.29 -39.22 14.55
C MET A 1 42.49 -38.10 15.19
N VAL A 2 41.68 -37.39 14.41
CA VAL A 2 40.86 -36.26 14.90
C VAL A 2 39.93 -36.84 15.97
N SER A 3 40.06 -36.39 17.21
CA SER A 3 39.34 -37.03 18.32
C SER A 3 37.86 -36.69 18.21
N HIS A 4 36.98 -37.62 18.60
CA HIS A 4 35.52 -37.40 18.57
C HIS A 4 35.07 -36.11 19.28
N PHE A 5 35.89 -35.58 20.19
CA PHE A 5 35.71 -34.31 20.87
C PHE A 5 35.78 -33.09 19.93
N GLU A 6 36.69 -33.08 18.96
CA GLU A 6 36.84 -31.95 18.02
C GLU A 6 35.63 -31.85 17.09
N TRP A 7 35.10 -32.99 16.64
CA TRP A 7 33.86 -33.04 15.87
C TRP A 7 32.64 -32.59 16.67
N ALA A 8 32.57 -32.95 17.95
CA ALA A 8 31.50 -32.47 18.84
C ALA A 8 31.58 -30.96 19.08
N ALA A 9 32.79 -30.41 19.29
CA ALA A 9 33.01 -28.98 19.48
C ALA A 9 32.67 -28.17 18.23
N ILE A 10 33.10 -28.62 17.04
CA ILE A 10 32.78 -27.98 15.76
C ILE A 10 31.27 -28.02 15.50
N GLY A 11 30.62 -29.16 15.78
CA GLY A 11 29.17 -29.29 15.68
C GLY A 11 28.44 -28.30 16.57
N LEU A 12 28.88 -28.14 17.83
CA LEU A 12 28.25 -27.23 18.79
C LEU A 12 28.44 -25.75 18.41
N ILE A 13 29.60 -25.38 17.86
CA ILE A 13 29.87 -24.02 17.38
C ILE A 13 29.01 -23.71 16.14
N LEU A 14 28.95 -24.63 15.17
CA LEU A 14 28.11 -24.48 13.99
C LEU A 14 26.64 -24.37 14.38
N PHE A 15 26.14 -25.24 15.25
CA PHE A 15 24.75 -25.20 15.68
C PHE A 15 24.44 -23.94 16.49
N GLY A 16 25.35 -23.56 17.39
CA GLY A 16 25.26 -22.38 18.23
C GLY A 16 25.36 -21.05 17.48
N MET A 17 25.86 -21.03 16.24
CA MET A 17 25.94 -19.82 15.43
C MET A 17 24.92 -19.80 14.29
N VAL A 18 24.71 -20.93 13.61
CA VAL A 18 23.82 -21.05 12.45
C VAL A 18 22.36 -20.92 12.86
N LEU A 19 21.93 -21.59 13.94
CA LEU A 19 20.55 -21.47 14.42
C LEU A 19 20.17 -20.04 14.83
N PRO A 20 20.93 -19.32 15.68
CA PRO A 20 20.56 -17.96 16.02
C PRO A 20 20.59 -17.02 14.82
N PHE A 21 21.53 -17.20 13.88
CA PHE A 21 21.55 -16.43 12.64
C PHE A 21 20.27 -16.59 11.81
N TRP A 22 19.80 -17.82 11.59
CA TRP A 22 18.56 -18.07 10.85
C TRP A 22 17.32 -17.60 11.60
N THR A 23 17.26 -17.79 12.93
CA THR A 23 16.10 -17.32 13.72
C THR A 23 15.98 -15.78 13.69
N LEU A 24 17.08 -15.05 13.84
CA LEU A 24 17.09 -13.58 13.70
C LEU A 24 16.69 -13.15 12.30
N THR A 25 17.19 -13.84 11.27
CA THR A 25 16.84 -13.55 9.86
C THR A 25 15.34 -13.71 9.61
N VAL A 26 14.72 -14.79 10.11
CA VAL A 26 13.27 -15.03 9.99
C VAL A 26 12.47 -13.98 10.77
N ILE A 27 12.91 -13.58 11.97
CA ILE A 27 12.25 -12.53 12.76
C ILE A 27 12.34 -11.18 12.05
N ALA A 28 13.51 -10.84 11.51
CA ALA A 28 13.72 -9.60 10.76
C ALA A 28 12.87 -9.57 9.49
N LEU A 29 12.84 -10.65 8.72
CA LEU A 29 11.96 -10.80 7.56
C LEU A 29 10.49 -10.66 7.93
N ARG A 30 10.04 -11.30 9.02
CA ARG A 30 8.65 -11.18 9.51
C ARG A 30 8.30 -9.78 10.00
N ARG A 31 9.27 -9.00 10.51
CA ARG A 31 9.06 -7.59 10.87
C ARG A 31 9.05 -6.68 9.65
N ALA A 32 9.93 -6.92 8.68
CA ALA A 32 10.00 -6.14 7.45
C ALA A 32 8.81 -6.38 6.51
N SER A 33 8.25 -7.60 6.52
CA SER A 33 7.05 -7.96 5.75
C SER A 33 5.73 -7.60 6.44
N LYS A 34 5.77 -7.14 7.70
CA LYS A 34 4.59 -6.53 8.32
C LYS A 34 4.45 -5.13 7.74
N GLU A 35 3.52 -5.02 6.81
CA GLU A 35 2.98 -3.76 6.34
C GLU A 35 2.66 -2.87 7.56
N PRO A 36 3.16 -1.62 7.61
CA PRO A 36 3.02 -0.79 8.79
C PRO A 36 1.53 -0.66 9.13
N ARG A 37 1.18 -0.99 10.37
CA ARG A 37 -0.21 -0.87 10.83
C ARG A 37 -0.64 0.60 10.69
N ARG A 38 -1.90 0.81 10.29
CA ARG A 38 -2.55 2.11 9.99
C ARG A 38 -2.35 3.22 11.03
N GLY A 39 -1.86 2.92 12.24
CA GLY A 39 -1.56 3.88 13.32
C GLY A 39 -0.07 4.09 13.65
N GLU A 40 0.87 3.42 12.97
CA GLU A 40 2.33 3.56 13.21
C GLU A 40 3.02 4.52 12.22
N VAL A 41 2.32 4.97 11.18
CA VAL A 41 2.87 5.90 10.18
C VAL A 41 2.74 7.34 10.72
N PRO A 42 3.85 8.10 10.84
CA PRO A 42 3.82 9.50 11.27
C PRO A 42 2.83 10.32 10.42
N ALA A 43 2.15 11.28 11.04
CA ALA A 43 1.18 12.13 10.34
C ALA A 43 1.78 12.83 9.09
N SER A 44 3.05 13.25 9.16
CA SER A 44 3.78 13.83 8.03
C SER A 44 3.97 12.86 6.86
N GLU A 45 4.22 11.58 7.15
CA GLU A 45 4.38 10.56 6.12
C GLU A 45 3.03 10.20 5.49
N ARG A 46 1.93 10.24 6.25
CA ARG A 46 0.57 10.04 5.72
C ARG A 46 0.18 11.13 4.71
N VAL A 47 0.47 12.40 5.03
CA VAL A 47 0.23 13.52 4.10
C VAL A 47 1.05 13.37 2.82
N LEU A 48 2.32 12.95 2.94
CA LEU A 48 3.18 12.73 1.77
C LEU A 48 2.65 11.59 0.87
N ARG A 49 2.20 10.48 1.48
CA ARG A 49 1.58 9.37 0.75
C ARG A 49 0.28 9.79 0.06
N TYR A 50 -0.57 10.54 0.75
CA TYR A 50 -1.78 11.11 0.15
C TYR A 50 -1.45 11.99 -1.07
N ASN A 51 -0.49 12.91 -0.94
CA ASN A 51 -0.06 13.76 -2.04
C ASN A 51 0.48 12.95 -3.23
N ALA A 52 1.24 11.88 -2.97
CA ALA A 52 1.74 11.00 -4.03
C ALA A 52 0.61 10.30 -4.80
N ILE A 53 -0.45 9.87 -4.11
CA ILE A 53 -1.66 9.28 -4.73
C ILE A 53 -2.37 10.34 -5.58
N MET A 54 -2.58 11.54 -5.04
CA MET A 54 -3.24 12.63 -5.76
C MET A 54 -2.46 13.05 -7.01
N ASP A 55 -1.14 13.19 -6.91
CA ASP A 55 -0.29 13.49 -8.06
C ASP A 55 -0.33 12.39 -9.12
N TYR A 56 -0.41 11.12 -8.70
CA TYR A 56 -0.58 10.00 -9.62
C TYR A 56 -1.93 10.10 -10.35
N LEU A 57 -3.03 10.31 -9.63
CA LEU A 57 -4.37 10.42 -10.21
C LEU A 57 -4.49 11.64 -11.14
N HIS A 58 -3.97 12.80 -10.75
CA HIS A 58 -3.92 13.98 -11.62
C HIS A 58 -3.14 13.71 -12.91
N ARG A 59 -1.99 13.05 -12.82
CA ARG A 59 -1.21 12.66 -14.01
C ARG A 59 -1.97 11.67 -14.88
N ALA A 60 -2.70 10.74 -14.28
CA ALA A 60 -3.52 9.77 -15.00
C ALA A 60 -4.70 10.42 -15.74
N CYS A 61 -5.39 11.36 -15.12
CA CYS A 61 -6.48 12.08 -15.77
C CYS A 61 -5.98 13.03 -16.89
N ARG A 62 -4.81 13.66 -16.72
CA ARG A 62 -4.33 14.72 -17.62
C ARG A 62 -3.57 14.21 -18.85
N LYS A 63 -2.83 13.09 -18.76
CA LYS A 63 -1.95 12.65 -19.86
C LYS A 63 -2.64 11.81 -20.95
N GLY A 64 -3.93 11.52 -20.84
CA GLY A 64 -4.55 10.50 -21.70
C GLY A 64 -3.88 9.13 -21.50
N PRO A 65 -4.27 8.09 -22.26
CA PRO A 65 -3.64 6.77 -22.15
C PRO A 65 -2.19 6.85 -22.64
N ALA A 66 -1.28 7.26 -21.77
CA ALA A 66 0.14 7.09 -21.99
C ALA A 66 0.44 5.59 -22.03
N GLU A 67 1.30 5.16 -22.96
CA GLU A 67 1.79 3.78 -23.03
C GLU A 67 2.27 3.32 -21.64
N GLY A 68 1.58 2.34 -21.07
CA GLY A 68 1.88 1.78 -19.74
C GLY A 68 0.94 2.15 -18.61
N GLN A 69 -0.07 3.01 -18.83
CA GLN A 69 -1.04 3.32 -17.78
C GLN A 69 -2.11 2.22 -17.65
N SER A 70 -1.98 1.37 -16.64
CA SER A 70 -2.95 0.33 -16.33
C SER A 70 -4.16 0.93 -15.61
N GLY A 71 -5.37 0.73 -16.17
CA GLY A 71 -6.62 1.09 -15.50
C GLY A 71 -6.80 0.43 -14.13
N ALA A 72 -6.13 -0.72 -13.89
CA ALA A 72 -6.12 -1.36 -12.58
C ALA A 72 -5.36 -0.53 -11.53
N SER A 73 -4.26 0.13 -11.90
CA SER A 73 -3.50 1.01 -11.01
C SER A 73 -4.30 2.27 -10.64
N PHE A 74 -5.05 2.82 -11.60
CA PHE A 74 -5.98 3.92 -11.35
C PHE A 74 -7.05 3.52 -10.32
N ILE A 75 -7.68 2.36 -10.51
CA ILE A 75 -8.70 1.84 -9.59
C ILE A 75 -8.13 1.58 -8.19
N ALA A 76 -6.92 1.01 -8.11
CA ALA A 76 -6.24 0.79 -6.83
C ALA A 76 -5.97 2.11 -6.08
N ALA A 77 -5.48 3.13 -6.79
CA ALA A 77 -5.25 4.45 -6.22
C ALA A 77 -6.55 5.10 -5.70
N VAL A 78 -7.67 4.98 -6.44
CA VAL A 78 -8.98 5.47 -6.00
C VAL A 78 -9.46 4.75 -4.73
N ARG A 79 -9.27 3.43 -4.63
CA ARG A 79 -9.60 2.67 -3.42
C ARG A 79 -8.75 3.12 -2.23
N GLU A 80 -7.48 3.44 -2.47
CA GLU A 80 -6.55 3.82 -1.42
C GLU A 80 -6.89 5.19 -0.80
N LEU A 81 -7.57 6.08 -1.53
CA LEU A 81 -8.07 7.35 -0.98
C LEU A 81 -9.01 7.16 0.23
N ARG A 82 -9.75 6.05 0.31
CA ARG A 82 -10.61 5.72 1.47
C ARG A 82 -9.81 5.55 2.77
N ASN A 83 -8.50 5.36 2.68
CA ASN A 83 -7.63 5.22 3.84
C ASN A 83 -7.26 6.56 4.50
N TYR A 84 -7.58 7.69 3.87
CA TYR A 84 -7.20 9.04 4.32
C TYR A 84 -8.45 9.92 4.62
N PRO A 85 -9.26 9.57 5.64
CA PRO A 85 -10.48 10.32 5.97
C PRO A 85 -10.19 11.76 6.41
N GLU A 86 -8.99 12.07 6.90
CA GLU A 86 -8.60 13.44 7.24
C GLU A 86 -8.53 14.40 6.03
N HIS A 87 -8.38 13.88 4.81
CA HIS A 87 -8.35 14.66 3.57
C HIS A 87 -9.63 14.52 2.76
N ARG A 88 -10.71 14.12 3.41
CA ARG A 88 -11.98 13.79 2.79
C ARG A 88 -12.51 14.89 1.88
N ASP A 89 -12.65 16.13 2.36
CA ASP A 89 -13.31 17.19 1.58
C ASP A 89 -12.57 17.45 0.26
N LEU A 90 -11.24 17.45 0.30
CA LEU A 90 -10.39 17.57 -0.89
C LEU A 90 -10.52 16.36 -1.81
N THR A 91 -10.62 15.16 -1.22
CA THR A 91 -10.76 13.90 -1.95
C THR A 91 -12.09 13.85 -2.71
N VAL A 92 -13.20 14.19 -2.04
CA VAL A 92 -14.54 14.21 -2.64
C VAL A 92 -14.59 15.21 -3.79
N LEU A 93 -14.10 16.44 -3.58
CA LEU A 93 -14.05 17.47 -4.62
C LEU A 93 -13.29 16.99 -5.87
N PHE A 94 -12.16 16.31 -5.67
CA PHE A 94 -11.39 15.75 -6.77
C PHE A 94 -12.11 14.60 -7.48
N LEU A 95 -12.75 13.69 -6.74
CA LEU A 95 -13.51 12.59 -7.31
C LEU A 95 -14.72 13.07 -8.13
N GLU A 96 -15.37 14.14 -7.71
CA GLU A 96 -16.47 14.80 -8.45
C GLU A 96 -15.98 15.41 -9.77
N GLU A 97 -14.74 15.94 -9.81
CA GLU A 97 -14.15 16.52 -11.03
C GLU A 97 -13.78 15.44 -12.07
N ILE A 98 -13.48 14.21 -11.64
CA ILE A 98 -13.07 13.14 -12.54
C ILE A 98 -14.27 12.65 -13.37
N ASN A 99 -14.24 12.96 -14.67
CA ASN A 99 -15.18 12.40 -15.63
C ASN A 99 -14.53 11.28 -16.47
N VAL A 100 -14.88 10.02 -16.20
CA VAL A 100 -14.38 8.86 -16.94
C VAL A 100 -15.18 8.70 -18.25
N SER A 101 -14.63 9.20 -19.34
CA SER A 101 -15.21 9.07 -20.68
C SER A 101 -14.80 7.74 -21.33
N GLY A 102 -15.77 6.82 -21.47
CA GLY A 102 -15.62 5.60 -22.28
C GLY A 102 -16.48 4.44 -21.80
N THR A 103 -16.51 3.37 -22.60
CA THR A 103 -17.40 2.20 -22.46
C THR A 103 -16.67 0.89 -22.13
N GLY A 104 -15.36 0.94 -21.89
CA GLY A 104 -14.58 -0.26 -21.54
C GLY A 104 -14.93 -0.80 -20.16
N LYS A 105 -14.73 -2.12 -19.93
CA LYS A 105 -14.99 -2.76 -18.63
C LYS A 105 -14.24 -2.10 -17.47
N PHE A 106 -13.01 -1.65 -17.69
CA PHE A 106 -12.22 -0.92 -16.70
C PHE A 106 -12.78 0.48 -16.42
N ASN A 107 -13.43 1.12 -17.39
CA ASN A 107 -14.05 2.43 -17.21
C ASN A 107 -15.31 2.31 -16.36
N GLU A 108 -16.12 1.27 -16.60
CA GLU A 108 -17.29 0.97 -15.75
C GLU A 108 -16.87 0.63 -14.32
N LEU A 109 -15.78 -0.14 -14.16
CA LEU A 109 -15.24 -0.45 -12.84
C LEU A 109 -14.69 0.82 -12.15
N ALA A 110 -14.00 1.70 -12.88
CA ALA A 110 -13.50 2.96 -12.35
C ALA A 110 -14.65 3.88 -11.89
N LYS A 111 -15.70 4.05 -12.68
CA LYS A 111 -16.90 4.81 -12.30
C LYS A 111 -17.53 4.26 -11.01
N ARG A 112 -17.66 2.93 -10.93
CA ARG A 112 -18.21 2.28 -9.73
C ARG A 112 -17.35 2.52 -8.50
N GLU A 113 -16.03 2.45 -8.64
CA GLU A 113 -15.11 2.62 -7.51
C GLU A 113 -14.96 4.07 -7.05
N ILE A 114 -15.03 5.03 -7.99
CA ILE A 114 -15.13 6.46 -7.70
C ILE A 114 -16.38 6.73 -6.87
N ARG A 115 -17.56 6.32 -7.36
CA ARG A 115 -18.82 6.49 -6.62
C ARG A 115 -18.79 5.80 -5.26
N ALA A 116 -18.29 4.56 -5.18
CA ALA A 116 -18.20 3.85 -3.91
C ALA A 116 -17.19 4.50 -2.93
N ALA A 117 -16.15 5.17 -3.42
CA ALA A 117 -15.22 5.93 -2.58
C ALA A 117 -15.85 7.23 -2.08
N GLU A 118 -16.58 7.93 -2.95
CA GLU A 118 -17.35 9.11 -2.61
C GLU A 118 -18.41 8.79 -1.55
N GLU A 119 -19.28 7.79 -1.76
CA GLU A 119 -20.32 7.36 -0.82
C GLU A 119 -19.73 6.98 0.54
N TYR A 120 -18.64 6.21 0.56
CA TYR A 120 -17.96 5.83 1.80
C TYR A 120 -17.45 7.05 2.58
N LEU A 121 -16.80 7.98 1.87
CA LEU A 121 -16.27 9.21 2.46
C LEU A 121 -17.38 10.15 2.92
N LEU A 122 -18.51 10.20 2.20
CA LEU A 122 -19.68 10.99 2.55
C LEU A 122 -20.42 10.45 3.77
N ALA A 123 -20.65 9.14 3.84
CA ALA A 123 -21.28 8.47 4.99
C ALA A 123 -20.51 8.74 6.30
N LEU A 124 -19.18 8.81 6.23
CA LEU A 124 -18.33 9.23 7.35
C LEU A 124 -18.63 10.64 7.90
N LYS A 125 -19.39 11.51 7.20
CA LYS A 125 -19.91 12.78 7.76
C LYS A 125 -21.11 12.57 8.65
N GLU A 126 -21.99 11.68 8.21
CA GLU A 126 -23.32 11.57 8.79
C GLU A 126 -23.24 10.87 10.15
N ASP A 127 -22.20 10.06 10.33
CA ASP A 127 -21.89 9.34 11.57
C ASP A 127 -21.00 10.13 12.56
N ALA A 128 -20.53 11.33 12.21
CA ALA A 128 -19.61 12.17 13.02
C ALA A 128 -20.31 13.42 13.57
#